data_AF-A0A0D6LB07-F1
#
_entry.id   AF-A0A0D6LB07-F1
#
_cell.length_a   1.000
_cell.length_b   1.000
_cell.length_c   1.000
_cell.angle_alpha   90.00
_cell.angle_beta   90.00
_cell.angle_gamma   90.00
#
_symmetry.space_group_name_H-M   'P 1'
#
loop_
_entity.id
_entity.type
_entity.pdbx_description
1 polymer ?
#
loop_
_entity_poly.entity_id
_entity_poly.type
_entity_poly.pdbx_seq_one_letter_code
_entity_poly.pdbx_strand_id
1 'polypeptide(L)'
;MLGFTENLSGAWQIVRKTGRIHVKQGFLEQNQNQLEKNYFEVVMNIFIERFIPFLTGEQELPAPDGNEKKKVRFAQSYAPSQIADVWKRFFNLISAQMTDSFELERTKQRNAQSQKTLAPHQHIEQSERKKKRIQEKQSEIENTASSQEPKEQEQMFEDPF
;
A
#
# COMPACT_ATOMS: atom_id res chain seq x y z
N MET A 1 -12.11 6.96 1.07
CA MET A 1 -12.23 5.66 1.79
C MET A 1 -12.88 5.84 3.15
N LEU A 2 -12.31 6.63 4.06
CA LEU A 2 -12.90 6.84 5.40
C LEU A 2 -14.16 7.72 5.36
N GLY A 3 -14.07 8.94 4.82
CA GLY A 3 -15.17 9.92 4.88
C GLY A 3 -16.22 9.85 3.77
N PHE A 4 -16.31 8.75 3.01
CA PHE A 4 -17.34 8.61 1.97
C PHE A 4 -17.82 7.16 1.82
N THR A 5 -16.90 6.25 1.51
CA THR A 5 -17.23 4.83 1.27
C THR A 5 -17.16 3.97 2.53
N GLU A 6 -16.79 4.55 3.67
CA GLU A 6 -16.55 3.86 4.96
C GLU A 6 -15.70 2.58 4.88
N ASN A 7 -14.82 2.50 3.89
CA ASN A 7 -13.96 1.33 3.67
C ASN A 7 -12.74 1.40 4.61
N LEU A 8 -12.97 1.12 5.89
CA LEU A 8 -11.96 1.17 6.95
C LEU A 8 -10.83 0.16 6.71
N SER A 9 -11.20 -1.07 6.30
CA SER A 9 -10.24 -2.14 6.03
C SER A 9 -9.28 -1.75 4.90
N GLY A 10 -9.82 -1.25 3.79
CA GLY A 10 -9.00 -0.79 2.67
C GLY A 10 -8.14 0.42 3.03
N ALA A 11 -8.66 1.37 3.81
CA ALA A 11 -7.90 2.53 4.27
C ALA A 11 -6.73 2.12 5.18
N TRP A 12 -6.93 1.13 6.04
CA TRP A 12 -5.86 0.60 6.87
C TRP A 12 -4.82 -0.19 6.05
N GLN A 13 -5.30 -1.01 5.12
CA GLN A 13 -4.44 -1.80 4.22
C GLN A 13 -3.54 -0.92 3.35
N ILE A 14 -4.06 0.17 2.78
CA ILE A 14 -3.26 1.06 1.91
C ILE A 14 -2.14 1.72 2.70
N VAL A 15 -2.41 2.27 3.90
CA VAL A 15 -1.38 2.91 4.75
C VAL A 15 -0.29 1.91 5.11
N ARG A 16 -0.66 0.71 5.58
CA ARG A 16 0.32 -0.33 5.94
C ARG A 16 1.09 -0.85 4.73
N LYS A 17 0.44 -0.98 3.56
CA LYS A 17 1.11 -1.38 2.32
C LYS A 17 2.15 -0.34 1.91
N THR A 18 1.81 0.93 2.01
CA THR A 18 2.74 2.03 1.74
C THR A 18 3.94 1.99 2.69
N GLY A 19 3.74 1.82 3.99
CA GLY A 19 4.85 1.67 4.95
C GLY A 19 5.81 0.52 4.60
N ARG A 20 5.28 -0.66 4.27
CA ARG A 20 6.09 -1.82 3.81
C ARG A 20 6.91 -1.53 2.54
N ILE A 21 6.33 -0.84 1.56
CA ILE A 21 7.03 -0.54 0.29
C ILE A 21 8.22 0.39 0.53
N HIS A 22 8.14 1.29 1.51
CA HIS A 22 9.22 2.22 1.82
C HIS A 22 10.48 1.54 2.36
N VAL A 23 10.42 0.27 2.80
CA VAL A 23 11.63 -0.51 3.16
C VAL A 23 12.60 -0.63 1.98
N LYS A 24 12.10 -0.54 0.74
CA LYS A 24 12.94 -0.57 -0.47
C LYS A 24 13.75 0.72 -0.67
N GLN A 25 13.44 1.79 0.05
CA GLN A 25 14.19 3.04 -0.02
C GLN A 25 15.43 2.91 0.86
N GLY A 26 16.60 2.78 0.25
CA GLY A 26 17.86 2.52 0.98
C GLY A 26 18.15 3.53 2.08
N PHE A 27 17.83 4.82 1.85
CA PHE A 27 17.94 5.85 2.88
C PHE A 27 17.09 5.53 4.11
N LEU A 28 15.81 5.17 3.92
CA LEU A 28 14.93 4.85 5.05
C LEU A 28 15.33 3.52 5.69
N GLU A 29 15.71 2.52 4.92
CA GLU A 29 16.16 1.22 5.44
C GLU A 29 17.28 1.39 6.48
N GLN A 30 18.24 2.26 6.17
CA GLN A 30 19.41 2.55 7.00
C GLN A 30 19.13 3.53 8.15
N ASN A 31 18.30 4.56 7.92
CA ASN A 31 18.20 5.71 8.83
C ASN A 31 16.89 5.79 9.60
N GLN A 32 15.83 5.06 9.21
CA GLN A 32 14.57 5.06 9.93
C GLN A 32 14.74 4.41 11.32
N ASN A 33 14.52 5.20 12.38
CA ASN A 33 14.69 4.76 13.76
C ASN A 33 13.67 5.45 14.67
N GLN A 34 12.85 4.66 15.37
CA GLN A 34 11.83 5.21 16.29
C GLN A 34 12.43 5.97 17.49
N LEU A 35 13.63 5.60 17.93
CA LEU A 35 14.28 6.21 19.10
C LEU A 35 15.12 7.45 18.75
N GLU A 36 15.41 7.67 17.46
CA GLU A 36 16.27 8.76 17.01
C GLU A 36 15.53 9.68 16.03
N LYS A 37 15.21 9.18 14.83
CA LYS A 37 14.50 9.91 13.79
C LYS A 37 13.52 9.03 13.04
N ASN A 38 12.23 9.32 13.24
CA ASN A 38 11.14 8.76 12.46
C ASN A 38 10.80 9.71 11.31
N TYR A 39 11.23 9.38 10.09
CA TYR A 39 11.01 10.25 8.93
C TYR A 39 9.55 10.34 8.51
N PHE A 40 8.73 9.32 8.79
CA PHE A 40 7.28 9.41 8.58
C PHE A 40 6.66 10.45 9.51
N GLU A 41 7.07 10.45 10.77
CA GLU A 41 6.61 11.43 11.75
C GLU A 41 7.07 12.85 11.40
N VAL A 42 8.33 13.02 10.99
CA VAL A 42 8.84 14.33 10.54
C VAL A 42 7.96 14.90 9.42
N VAL A 43 7.65 14.10 8.39
CA VAL A 43 6.80 14.54 7.28
C VAL A 43 5.37 14.83 7.77
N MET A 44 4.78 13.94 8.58
CA MET A 44 3.41 14.13 9.07
C MET A 44 3.29 15.36 9.99
N ASN A 45 4.32 15.69 10.77
CA ASN A 45 4.37 16.90 11.59
C ASN A 45 4.36 18.16 10.72
N ILE A 46 5.08 18.17 9.60
CA ILE A 46 4.99 19.28 8.63
C ILE A 46 3.59 19.40 8.05
N PHE A 47 2.91 18.29 7.73
CA PHE A 47 1.50 18.35 7.30
C PHE A 47 0.60 18.89 8.41
N ILE A 48 0.80 18.48 9.67
CA ILE A 48 0.03 19.02 10.81
C ILE A 48 0.23 20.53 10.93
N GLU A 49 1.47 21.02 10.84
CA GLU A 49 1.78 22.44 11.00
C GLU A 49 1.33 23.29 9.81
N ARG A 50 1.48 22.78 8.58
CA ARG A 50 1.28 23.56 7.36
C ARG A 50 -0.06 23.34 6.70
N PHE A 51 -0.61 22.13 6.74
CA PHE A 51 -1.82 21.79 6.00
C PHE A 51 -3.10 22.11 6.79
N ILE A 52 -3.09 21.90 8.10
CA ILE A 52 -4.26 22.15 8.95
C ILE A 52 -4.75 23.62 8.87
N PRO A 53 -3.89 24.65 8.88
CA PRO A 53 -4.33 26.03 8.72
C PRO A 53 -5.13 26.29 7.44
N PHE A 54 -4.85 25.57 6.34
CA PHE A 54 -5.66 25.66 5.12
C PHE A 54 -7.03 24.97 5.28
N LEU A 55 -7.10 23.88 6.04
CA LEU A 55 -8.35 23.15 6.29
C LEU A 55 -9.29 23.89 7.24
N THR A 56 -8.73 24.65 8.19
CA THR A 56 -9.49 25.50 9.12
C THR A 56 -9.90 26.83 8.50
N GLY A 57 -9.33 27.21 7.35
CA GLY A 57 -9.54 28.51 6.72
C GLY A 57 -8.78 29.66 7.41
N GLU A 58 -7.80 29.34 8.25
CA GLU A 58 -6.87 30.31 8.84
C GLU A 58 -5.84 30.80 7.82
N GLN A 59 -5.46 29.93 6.88
CA GLN A 59 -4.58 30.25 5.77
C GLN A 59 -5.29 30.00 4.44
N GLU A 60 -5.11 30.91 3.49
CA GLU A 60 -5.63 30.79 2.12
C GLU A 60 -4.46 30.62 1.15
N LEU A 61 -4.68 29.86 0.07
CA LEU A 61 -3.72 29.80 -1.02
C LEU A 61 -3.73 31.17 -1.74
N PRO A 62 -2.56 31.71 -2.11
CA PRO A 62 -2.50 32.97 -2.84
C PRO A 62 -3.35 32.85 -4.12
N ALA A 63 -4.29 33.78 -4.30
CA ALA A 63 -5.12 33.82 -5.49
C ALA A 63 -4.22 34.03 -6.72
N PRO A 64 -4.44 33.32 -7.83
CA PRO A 64 -3.61 33.44 -9.04
C PRO A 64 -3.53 34.88 -9.57
N ASP A 65 -4.50 35.75 -9.25
CA ASP A 65 -4.59 37.12 -9.78
C ASP A 65 -4.55 38.22 -8.69
N GLY A 66 -4.10 37.94 -7.47
CA GLY A 66 -3.94 38.97 -6.41
C GLY A 66 -5.23 39.62 -5.90
N ASN A 67 -6.39 39.27 -6.43
CA ASN A 67 -7.69 39.71 -5.93
C ASN A 67 -8.07 38.89 -4.70
N GLU A 68 -8.02 39.52 -3.51
CA GLU A 68 -8.63 39.03 -2.28
C GLU A 68 -10.13 38.81 -2.52
N LYS A 69 -10.53 37.60 -2.86
CA LYS A 69 -11.95 37.26 -2.94
C LYS A 69 -12.51 37.29 -1.52
N LYS A 70 -13.39 38.27 -1.26
CA LYS A 70 -14.19 38.42 -0.04
C LYS A 70 -14.63 37.06 0.49
N LYS A 71 -14.30 36.81 1.77
CA LYS A 71 -14.72 35.66 2.56
C LYS A 71 -16.21 35.41 2.42
N VAL A 72 -16.59 34.53 1.51
CA VAL A 72 -17.85 33.78 1.64
C VAL A 72 -17.54 32.71 2.68
N ARG A 73 -17.67 33.07 3.96
CA ARG A 73 -17.76 32.09 5.04
C ARG A 73 -19.04 31.31 4.78
N PHE A 74 -18.97 30.31 3.90
CA PHE A 74 -19.87 29.18 3.98
C PHE A 74 -19.85 28.75 5.44
N ALA A 75 -21.03 28.64 6.06
CA ALA A 75 -21.17 28.26 7.45
C ALA A 75 -20.39 26.96 7.66
N GLN A 76 -19.16 27.08 8.16
CA GLN A 76 -18.32 25.95 8.46
C GLN A 76 -18.98 25.32 9.68
N SER A 77 -19.68 24.22 9.46
CA SER A 77 -20.49 23.54 10.48
C SER A 77 -19.64 22.98 11.62
N TYR A 78 -18.32 22.87 11.40
CA TYR A 78 -17.34 22.42 12.38
C TYR A 78 -16.49 23.58 12.88
N ALA A 79 -16.25 23.61 14.19
CA ALA A 79 -15.33 24.58 14.77
C ALA A 79 -13.89 24.30 14.29
N PRO A 80 -13.05 25.33 14.07
CA PRO A 80 -11.64 25.15 13.67
C PRO A 80 -10.86 24.18 14.58
N SER A 81 -11.13 24.19 15.89
CA SER A 81 -10.53 23.25 16.84
C SER A 81 -10.91 21.79 16.56
N GLN A 82 -12.16 21.51 16.22
CA GLN A 82 -12.62 20.16 15.87
C GLN A 82 -11.93 19.65 14.59
N ILE A 83 -11.82 20.52 13.58
CA ILE A 83 -11.12 20.20 12.34
C ILE A 83 -9.66 19.88 12.65
N ALA A 84 -8.97 20.77 13.38
CA ALA A 84 -7.58 20.58 13.74
C ALA A 84 -7.33 19.28 14.51
N ASP A 85 -8.17 18.97 15.49
CA ASP A 85 -8.02 17.77 16.32
C ASP A 85 -8.21 16.47 15.53
N VAL A 86 -9.21 16.42 14.65
CA VAL A 86 -9.47 15.25 13.80
C VAL A 86 -8.29 15.02 12.84
N TRP A 87 -7.79 16.08 12.20
CA TRP A 87 -6.68 15.96 11.27
C TRP A 87 -5.34 15.63 11.96
N LYS A 88 -5.08 16.19 13.14
CA LYS A 88 -3.92 15.80 13.96
C LYS A 88 -3.95 14.31 14.29
N ARG A 89 -5.08 13.81 14.77
CA ARG A 89 -5.24 12.37 15.07
C ARG A 89 -5.07 11.52 13.82
N PHE A 90 -5.61 11.96 12.69
CA PHE A 90 -5.49 11.27 11.42
C PHE A 90 -4.04 11.15 10.95
N PHE A 91 -3.27 12.24 10.92
CA PHE A 91 -1.86 12.22 10.52
C PHE A 91 -0.99 11.42 11.49
N ASN A 92 -1.22 11.54 12.79
CA ASN A 92 -0.52 10.73 13.80
C ASN A 92 -0.78 9.24 13.62
N LEU A 93 -2.04 8.86 13.32
CA LEU A 93 -2.39 7.47 13.05
C LEU A 93 -1.72 6.94 11.78
N ILE A 94 -1.65 7.75 10.72
CA ILE A 94 -0.92 7.37 9.50
C ILE A 94 0.56 7.13 9.83
N SER A 95 1.21 8.07 10.51
CA SER A 95 2.61 7.95 10.90
C SER A 95 2.88 6.66 11.67
N ALA A 96 2.08 6.38 12.70
CA ALA A 96 2.20 5.17 13.51
C ALA A 96 2.05 3.89 12.65
N GLN A 97 0.99 3.80 11.84
CA GLN A 97 0.74 2.61 11.02
C GLN A 97 1.79 2.39 9.93
N MET A 98 2.31 3.47 9.34
CA MET A 98 3.43 3.37 8.39
C MET A 98 4.70 2.91 9.09
N THR A 99 5.01 3.47 10.27
CA THR A 99 6.18 3.13 11.07
C THR A 99 6.18 1.66 11.47
N ASP A 100 5.08 1.16 12.04
CA ASP A 100 4.97 -0.23 12.49
C ASP A 100 5.11 -1.22 11.33
N SER A 101 4.44 -0.92 10.21
CA SER A 101 4.46 -1.79 9.04
C SER A 101 5.81 -1.78 8.33
N PHE A 102 6.51 -0.64 8.32
CA PHE A 102 7.88 -0.52 7.85
C PHE A 102 8.83 -1.37 8.71
N GLU A 103 8.77 -1.24 10.04
CA GLU A 103 9.69 -1.94 10.95
C GLU A 103 9.55 -3.45 10.87
N LEU A 104 8.30 -3.92 10.83
CA LEU A 104 7.99 -5.33 10.69
C LEU A 104 8.55 -5.91 9.39
N GLU A 105 8.38 -5.20 8.28
CA GLU A 105 8.85 -5.64 6.97
C GLU A 105 10.38 -5.57 6.85
N ARG A 106 11.01 -4.53 7.40
CA ARG A 106 12.48 -4.42 7.48
C ARG A 106 13.09 -5.58 8.25
N THR A 107 12.54 -5.87 9.42
CA THR A 107 12.99 -7.01 10.26
C THR A 107 12.83 -8.34 9.52
N LYS A 108 11.69 -8.53 8.86
CA LYS A 108 11.45 -9.74 8.06
C LYS A 108 12.46 -9.91 6.92
N GLN A 109 12.79 -8.83 6.21
CA GLN A 109 13.76 -8.87 5.11
C GLN A 109 15.18 -9.17 5.61
N ARG A 110 15.60 -8.54 6.72
CA ARG A 110 16.90 -8.82 7.35
C ARG A 110 16.99 -10.27 7.82
N ASN A 111 15.97 -10.78 8.49
CA ASN A 111 15.94 -12.18 8.94
C ASN A 111 16.01 -13.17 7.77
N ALA A 112 15.28 -12.89 6.67
CA ALA A 112 15.33 -13.72 5.47
C ALA A 112 16.70 -13.68 4.78
N GLN A 113 17.41 -12.55 4.81
CA GLN A 113 18.78 -12.45 4.32
C GLN A 113 19.75 -13.23 5.22
N SER A 114 19.65 -13.09 6.54
CA SER A 114 20.48 -13.83 7.49
C SER A 114 20.31 -15.34 7.36
N GLN A 115 19.08 -15.84 7.21
CA GLN A 115 18.82 -17.27 6.99
C GLN A 115 19.46 -17.79 5.69
N LYS A 116 19.45 -17.01 4.62
CA LYS A 116 20.17 -17.36 3.37
C LYS A 116 21.67 -17.48 3.59
N THR A 117 22.25 -16.63 4.43
CA THR A 117 23.67 -16.66 4.75
C THR A 117 24.03 -17.82 5.67
N LEU A 118 23.18 -18.15 6.65
CA LEU A 118 23.41 -19.20 7.65
C LEU A 118 23.21 -20.62 7.10
N ALA A 119 22.27 -20.81 6.17
CA ALA A 119 21.97 -22.12 5.58
C ALA A 119 21.73 -22.02 4.06
N PRO A 120 22.74 -21.62 3.27
CA PRO A 120 22.60 -21.40 1.83
C PRO A 120 22.14 -22.66 1.08
N HIS A 121 22.60 -23.84 1.50
CA HIS A 121 22.22 -25.13 0.89
C HIS A 121 20.71 -25.41 0.99
N GLN A 122 20.06 -25.07 2.12
CA GLN A 122 18.61 -25.25 2.28
C GLN A 122 17.81 -24.35 1.32
N HIS A 123 18.30 -23.15 1.04
CA HIS A 123 17.69 -22.24 0.08
C HIS A 123 17.85 -22.72 -1.37
N ILE A 124 19.01 -23.27 -1.71
CA ILE A 124 19.28 -23.85 -3.04
C ILE A 124 18.35 -25.04 -3.26
N GLU A 125 18.27 -25.98 -2.31
CA GLU A 125 17.38 -27.15 -2.39
C GLU A 125 15.90 -26.76 -2.47
N GLN A 126 15.45 -25.76 -1.71
CA GLN A 126 14.06 -25.28 -1.81
C GLN A 126 13.78 -24.62 -3.16
N SER A 127 14.75 -23.91 -3.74
CA SER A 127 14.60 -23.29 -5.06
C SER A 127 14.54 -24.33 -6.18
N GLU A 128 15.37 -25.37 -6.09
CA GLU A 128 15.39 -26.54 -6.97
C GLU A 128 14.05 -27.30 -6.89
N ARG A 129 13.55 -27.57 -5.67
CA ARG A 129 12.24 -28.21 -5.46
C ARG A 129 11.08 -27.38 -6.03
N LYS A 130 11.12 -26.05 -5.90
CA LYS A 130 10.11 -25.17 -6.50
C LYS A 130 10.18 -25.19 -8.04
N LYS A 131 11.37 -25.17 -8.63
CA LYS A 131 11.55 -25.30 -10.08
C LYS A 131 10.99 -26.62 -10.59
N LYS A 132 11.32 -27.74 -9.93
CA LYS A 132 10.77 -29.07 -10.26
C LYS A 132 9.24 -29.10 -10.24
N ARG A 133 8.60 -28.55 -9.19
CA ARG A 133 7.13 -28.48 -9.13
C ARG A 133 6.49 -27.63 -10.22
N ILE A 134 7.13 -26.52 -10.62
CA ILE A 134 6.62 -25.66 -11.69
C ILE A 134 6.75 -26.38 -13.03
N GLN A 135 7.88 -27.06 -13.25
CA GLN A 135 8.12 -27.85 -14.45
C GLN A 135 7.16 -29.05 -14.55
N GLU A 136 6.91 -29.76 -13.45
CA GLU A 136 5.92 -30.83 -13.36
C GLU A 136 4.52 -30.31 -13.74
N LYS A 137 4.08 -29.19 -13.15
CA LYS A 137 2.80 -28.57 -13.51
C LYS A 137 2.71 -28.12 -14.97
N GLN A 138 3.79 -27.60 -15.55
CA GLN A 138 3.81 -27.25 -16.97
C GLN A 138 3.72 -28.50 -17.85
N SER A 139 4.43 -29.57 -17.48
CA SER A 139 4.38 -30.84 -18.20
C SER A 139 3.01 -31.54 -18.09
N GLU A 140 2.32 -31.43 -16.96
CA GLU A 140 0.93 -31.93 -16.81
C GLU A 140 -0.04 -31.19 -17.75
N ILE A 141 0.13 -29.88 -17.91
CA ILE A 141 -0.68 -29.06 -18.81
C ILE A 141 -0.38 -29.40 -20.29
N GLU A 142 0.89 -29.59 -20.66
CA GLU A 142 1.27 -30.01 -22.03
C GLU A 142 0.78 -31.43 -22.35
N ASN A 143 0.90 -32.36 -21.40
CA ASN A 143 0.43 -33.74 -21.59
C ASN A 143 -1.09 -33.85 -21.66
N THR A 144 -1.85 -32.99 -20.98
CA THR A 144 -3.32 -32.94 -21.09
C THR A 144 -3.81 -32.20 -22.33
N ALA A 145 -3.02 -31.30 -22.90
CA ALA A 145 -3.33 -30.63 -24.17
C ALA A 145 -3.12 -31.53 -25.39
N SER A 146 -2.21 -32.52 -25.33
CA SER A 146 -1.95 -33.43 -26.46
C SER A 146 -2.98 -34.56 -26.62
N SER A 147 -3.84 -34.78 -25.64
CA SER A 147 -4.81 -35.90 -25.61
C SER A 147 -6.18 -35.56 -26.21
N GLN A 148 -6.36 -34.41 -26.87
CA GLN A 148 -7.56 -34.16 -27.68
C GLN A 148 -7.37 -34.74 -29.08
N GLU A 149 -7.66 -36.03 -29.23
CA GLU A 149 -8.01 -36.60 -30.54
C GLU A 149 -9.19 -35.81 -31.15
N PRO A 150 -9.20 -35.57 -32.47
CA PRO A 150 -10.27 -34.80 -33.10
C PRO A 150 -11.56 -35.63 -33.05
N LYS A 151 -12.52 -35.19 -32.24
CA LYS A 151 -13.89 -35.72 -32.26
C LYS A 151 -14.45 -35.55 -33.68
N GLU A 152 -14.87 -36.67 -34.28
CA GLU A 152 -15.66 -36.69 -35.51
C GLU A 152 -16.81 -35.67 -35.40
N GLN A 153 -16.94 -34.83 -36.42
CA GLN A 153 -18.05 -33.89 -36.54
C GLN A 153 -19.33 -34.68 -36.79
N GLU A 154 -20.17 -34.82 -35.77
CA GLU A 154 -21.57 -35.21 -35.94
C GLU A 154 -22.25 -34.21 -36.90
N GLN A 155 -22.65 -34.70 -38.07
CA GLN A 155 -23.50 -33.95 -39.00
C GLN A 155 -24.88 -33.79 -38.36
N MET A 156 -25.25 -32.54 -38.05
CA MET A 156 -26.60 -32.20 -37.60
C MET A 156 -27.54 -32.28 -38.80
N PHE A 157 -28.44 -33.26 -38.80
CA PHE A 157 -29.57 -33.31 -39.70
C PHE A 157 -30.65 -32.37 -39.13
N GLU A 158 -30.95 -31.28 -39.82
CA GLU A 158 -32.11 -30.43 -39.49
C GLU A 158 -33.39 -31.18 -39.88
N ASP A 159 -34.27 -31.42 -38.91
CA ASP A 159 -35.64 -31.89 -39.14
C ASP A 159 -36.58 -30.68 -39.27
N PRO A 160 -37.34 -30.52 -40.38
CA PRO A 160 -38.18 -29.37 -40.59
C PRO A 160 -39.63 -29.65 -40.20
N PHE A 161 -40.02 -29.31 -38.96
CA PHE A 161 -41.40 -29.02 -38.58
C PHE A 161 -41.46 -27.98 -37.45
#